data_AF-A0A2M4DHI8-F1
#
_entry.id   AF-A0A2M4DHI8-F1
#
_cell.length_a   1.000
_cell.length_b   1.000
_cell.length_c   1.000
_cell.angle_alpha   90.00
_cell.angle_beta   90.00
_cell.angle_gamma   90.00
#
_symmetry.space_group_name_H-M   'P 1'
#
loop_
_entity.id
_entity.type
_entity.pdbx_description
1 polymer ?
#
loop_
_entity_poly.entity_id
_entity_poly.type
_entity_poly.pdbx_seq_one_letter_code
_entity_poly.pdbx_strand_id
1 'polypeptide(L)'
;MSKKSVSLVFIVLSLLVVCDGTPLFAMCAGTNDSAEPTKPDFFQKLGEQCRNNTGSDDAFLVLMQSFENVSRCVLKFDVEGFNTDFEQLTNATRTAFFTKYCSEARPLISCLDGVLVSSRPCLMESGFKITKVFFESIPEALDLMCKNDGEIIFRMKDETRKKCFAQKGDQLQACVNTFTSSTIWNDDWNIELTPEKCSTLASYRECLKDPMDACDLSDIISIYDVSMNAMLRLTACGNNTVESTVETHQDNTTDEV
;
A
#
# COMPACT_ATOMS: atom_id res chain seq x y z
N MET A 1 -21.46 14.70 5.39
CA MET A 1 -20.03 14.35 5.56
C MET A 1 -19.29 14.74 4.29
N SER A 2 -18.23 15.52 4.39
CA SER A 2 -17.52 16.07 3.21
C SER A 2 -16.70 14.95 2.54
N LYS A 3 -16.93 14.72 1.24
CA LYS A 3 -16.24 13.72 0.40
C LYS A 3 -14.71 13.77 0.50
N LYS A 4 -14.15 14.92 0.92
CA LYS A 4 -12.71 15.13 1.14
C LYS A 4 -12.13 14.30 2.30
N SER A 5 -12.91 13.98 3.33
CA SER A 5 -12.41 13.27 4.52
C SER A 5 -12.22 11.77 4.29
N VAL A 6 -12.95 11.19 3.33
CA VAL A 6 -12.83 9.76 2.97
C VAL A 6 -11.62 9.53 2.06
N SER A 7 -11.37 10.46 1.12
CA SER A 7 -10.18 10.43 0.24
C SER A 7 -8.83 10.37 1.00
N LEU A 8 -8.73 11.01 2.16
CA LEU A 8 -7.47 11.06 2.94
C LEU A 8 -7.12 9.75 3.64
N VAL A 9 -8.12 8.96 4.04
CA VAL A 9 -7.91 7.62 4.64
C VAL A 9 -7.41 6.65 3.58
N PHE A 10 -7.96 6.76 2.36
CA PHE A 10 -7.46 6.00 1.22
C PHE A 10 -6.00 6.35 0.95
N ILE A 11 -5.56 7.61 0.98
CA ILE A 11 -4.14 7.97 0.74
C ILE A 11 -3.16 7.21 1.65
N VAL A 12 -3.45 7.08 2.95
CA VAL A 12 -2.53 6.40 3.89
C VAL A 12 -2.56 4.86 3.75
N LEU A 13 -3.69 4.29 3.34
CA LEU A 13 -3.82 2.85 3.00
C LEU A 13 -3.35 2.52 1.57
N SER A 14 -3.47 3.47 0.64
CA SER A 14 -3.09 3.40 -0.77
C SER A 14 -1.59 3.56 -0.98
N LEU A 15 -0.84 4.03 0.01
CA LEU A 15 0.63 3.88 0.01
C LEU A 15 1.07 2.40 -0.08
N LEU A 16 0.16 1.44 0.12
CA LEU A 16 0.41 0.00 0.01
C LEU A 16 -0.40 -0.70 -1.10
N VAL A 17 -1.14 0.04 -1.94
CA VAL A 17 -1.90 -0.54 -3.07
C VAL A 17 -1.67 0.31 -4.31
N VAL A 18 -1.07 -0.30 -5.34
CA VAL A 18 -0.91 0.27 -6.68
C VAL A 18 -2.28 0.75 -7.18
N CYS A 19 -2.47 2.06 -7.29
CA CYS A 19 -3.61 2.66 -7.97
C CYS A 19 -3.29 2.83 -9.46
N ASP A 20 -4.04 2.13 -10.32
CA ASP A 20 -4.33 2.41 -11.74
C ASP A 20 -3.22 3.13 -12.55
N GLY A 21 -2.00 2.60 -12.52
CA GLY A 21 -0.95 2.91 -13.50
C GLY A 21 -0.55 4.38 -13.67
N THR A 22 -0.82 5.25 -12.69
CA THR A 22 -0.57 6.71 -12.77
C THR A 22 0.37 7.16 -11.65
N PRO A 23 1.31 8.10 -11.89
CA PRO A 23 2.34 8.46 -10.91
C PRO A 23 1.76 8.83 -9.54
N LEU A 24 2.36 8.21 -8.52
CA LEU A 24 1.94 8.03 -7.12
C LEU A 24 1.44 9.26 -6.34
N PHE A 25 1.58 10.49 -6.87
CA PHE A 25 1.19 11.72 -6.17
C PHE A 25 0.01 12.48 -6.78
N ALA A 26 -0.42 12.15 -8.01
CA ALA A 26 -1.47 12.91 -8.69
C ALA A 26 -2.88 12.27 -8.65
N MET A 27 -3.02 11.00 -8.24
CA MET A 27 -4.27 10.26 -8.48
C MET A 27 -5.16 9.93 -7.27
N CYS A 28 -4.82 10.35 -6.05
CA CYS A 28 -5.76 10.23 -4.92
C CYS A 28 -6.68 11.46 -4.74
N ALA A 29 -6.65 12.41 -5.69
CA ALA A 29 -7.43 13.65 -5.66
C ALA A 29 -8.29 13.84 -6.93
N GLY A 30 -9.32 12.99 -7.13
CA GLY A 30 -10.41 13.15 -8.13
C GLY A 30 -9.97 12.91 -9.58
N THR A 31 -10.76 12.39 -10.53
CA THR A 31 -12.21 12.21 -10.75
C THR A 31 -12.29 11.18 -11.90
N ASN A 32 -13.19 10.19 -11.98
CA ASN A 32 -14.59 10.29 -12.41
C ASN A 32 -15.23 8.90 -12.38
N ASP A 33 -16.52 8.88 -12.08
CA ASP A 33 -17.42 7.71 -12.08
C ASP A 33 -17.29 6.85 -13.35
N SER A 34 -16.74 5.64 -13.23
CA SER A 34 -17.09 4.53 -14.11
C SER A 34 -18.02 3.59 -13.34
N ALA A 35 -19.30 3.60 -13.74
CA ALA A 35 -20.30 2.69 -13.23
C ALA A 35 -19.97 1.25 -13.66
N GLU A 36 -19.53 0.41 -12.72
CA GLU A 36 -19.39 -1.03 -12.86
C GLU A 36 -20.15 -1.76 -11.72
N PRO A 37 -20.53 -3.03 -11.92
CA PRO A 37 -21.67 -3.66 -11.24
C PRO A 37 -21.45 -3.82 -9.74
N THR A 38 -22.54 -3.66 -8.99
CA THR A 38 -22.65 -3.56 -7.53
C THR A 38 -22.02 -4.74 -6.77
N LYS A 39 -20.69 -4.76 -6.64
CA LYS A 39 -20.01 -5.53 -5.61
C LYS A 39 -20.50 -5.03 -4.25
N PRO A 40 -20.89 -5.89 -3.29
CA PRO A 40 -21.31 -5.41 -1.98
C PRO A 40 -20.20 -4.56 -1.38
N ASP A 41 -20.57 -3.38 -0.88
CA ASP A 41 -19.65 -2.43 -0.26
C ASP A 41 -18.79 -3.16 0.79
N PHE A 42 -17.48 -2.94 0.76
CA PHE A 42 -16.53 -3.54 1.71
C PHE A 42 -17.02 -3.37 3.15
N PHE A 43 -17.55 -2.18 3.47
CA PHE A 43 -18.08 -1.87 4.79
C PHE A 43 -19.37 -2.62 5.12
N GLN A 44 -20.21 -2.91 4.12
CA GLN A 44 -21.43 -3.71 4.31
C GLN A 44 -21.06 -5.14 4.72
N LYS A 45 -20.18 -5.80 3.96
CA LYS A 45 -19.74 -7.18 4.27
C LYS A 45 -18.99 -7.26 5.60
N LEU A 46 -18.13 -6.28 5.88
CA LEU A 46 -17.44 -6.18 7.17
C LEU A 46 -18.44 -6.05 8.32
N GLY A 47 -19.49 -5.24 8.15
CA GLY A 47 -20.58 -5.11 9.13
C GLY A 47 -21.35 -6.42 9.34
N GLU A 48 -21.67 -7.15 8.27
CA GLU A 48 -22.28 -8.48 8.35
C GLU A 48 -21.38 -9.46 9.12
N GLN A 49 -20.07 -9.48 8.84
CA GLN A 49 -19.12 -10.35 9.52
C GLN A 49 -18.95 -9.99 11.00
N CYS A 50 -18.84 -8.70 11.34
CA CYS A 50 -18.83 -8.24 12.73
C CYS A 50 -20.06 -8.71 13.49
N ARG A 51 -21.25 -8.55 12.88
CA ARG A 51 -22.53 -8.94 13.47
C ARG A 51 -22.61 -10.45 13.66
N ASN A 52 -22.16 -11.23 12.67
CA ASN A 52 -22.13 -12.68 12.76
C ASN A 52 -21.19 -13.18 13.87
N ASN A 53 -20.06 -12.51 14.08
CA ASN A 53 -19.08 -12.90 15.11
C ASN A 53 -19.47 -12.48 16.53
N THR A 54 -20.17 -11.36 16.68
CA THR A 54 -20.43 -10.73 18.00
C THR A 54 -21.89 -10.77 18.43
N GLY A 55 -22.81 -11.05 17.52
CA GLY A 55 -24.26 -11.03 17.76
C GLY A 55 -24.87 -9.62 17.81
N SER A 56 -24.12 -8.55 17.52
CA SER A 56 -24.60 -7.16 17.56
C SER A 56 -23.84 -6.24 16.58
N ASP A 57 -24.28 -4.99 16.46
CA ASP A 57 -23.59 -3.95 15.66
C ASP A 57 -22.49 -3.21 16.42
N ASP A 58 -22.39 -3.39 17.74
CA ASP A 58 -21.57 -2.53 18.59
C ASP A 58 -20.09 -2.56 18.17
N ALA A 59 -19.56 -3.75 17.87
CA ALA A 59 -18.18 -3.91 17.41
C ALA A 59 -17.94 -3.22 16.06
N PHE A 60 -18.92 -3.28 15.14
CA PHE A 60 -18.82 -2.61 13.85
C PHE A 60 -18.85 -1.08 14.02
N LEU A 61 -19.70 -0.55 14.91
CA LEU A 61 -19.77 0.88 15.20
C LEU A 61 -18.47 1.41 15.81
N VAL A 62 -17.86 0.66 16.74
CA VAL A 62 -16.54 1.00 17.32
C VAL A 62 -15.44 0.98 16.26
N LEU A 63 -15.49 0.02 15.32
CA LEU A 63 -14.57 -0.04 14.20
C LEU A 63 -14.73 1.16 13.26
N MET A 64 -15.95 1.54 12.91
CA MET A 64 -16.22 2.74 12.10
C MET A 64 -15.75 4.03 12.80
N GLN A 65 -15.96 4.13 14.11
CA GLN A 65 -15.43 5.26 14.89
C GLN A 65 -13.89 5.30 14.87
N SER A 66 -13.24 4.14 14.87
CA SER A 66 -11.78 4.06 14.75
C SER A 66 -11.29 4.53 13.38
N PHE A 67 -12.00 4.20 12.29
CA PHE A 67 -11.71 4.77 10.97
C PHE A 67 -11.87 6.31 10.94
N GLU A 68 -12.90 6.85 11.58
CA GLU A 68 -13.03 8.31 11.71
C GLU A 68 -11.89 8.95 12.53
N ASN A 69 -11.41 8.25 13.56
CA ASN A 69 -10.27 8.70 14.35
C ASN A 69 -8.98 8.71 13.52
N VAL A 70 -8.77 7.72 12.64
CA VAL A 70 -7.66 7.73 11.67
C VAL A 70 -7.74 9.00 10.83
N SER A 71 -8.89 9.30 10.22
CA SER A 71 -9.09 10.53 9.42
C SER A 71 -8.66 11.77 10.20
N ARG A 72 -9.11 11.92 11.45
CA ARG A 72 -8.77 13.08 12.28
C ARG A 72 -7.30 13.12 12.68
N CYS A 73 -6.68 11.96 12.85
CA CYS A 73 -5.28 11.85 13.23
C CYS A 73 -4.34 12.22 12.07
N VAL A 74 -4.66 11.77 10.84
CA VAL A 74 -3.85 12.04 9.64
C VAL A 74 -4.00 13.47 9.12
N LEU A 75 -5.08 14.19 9.48
CA LEU A 75 -5.24 15.63 9.18
C LEU A 75 -4.12 16.51 9.74
N LYS A 76 -3.29 15.99 10.65
CA LYS A 76 -2.09 16.68 11.16
C LYS A 76 -0.96 16.74 10.13
N PHE A 77 -1.02 15.92 9.08
CA PHE A 77 -0.04 15.91 8.01
C PHE A 77 -0.38 16.99 6.98
N ASP A 78 0.61 17.80 6.62
CA ASP A 78 0.46 18.83 5.60
C ASP A 78 0.55 18.21 4.19
N VAL A 79 -0.56 17.64 3.73
CA VAL A 79 -0.66 17.01 2.40
C VAL A 79 -0.41 18.01 1.28
N GLU A 80 -0.90 19.25 1.42
CA GLU A 80 -0.76 20.28 0.39
C GLU A 80 0.69 20.77 0.30
N GLY A 81 1.33 21.00 1.44
CA GLY A 81 2.76 21.29 1.52
C GLY A 81 3.61 20.14 1.00
N PHE A 82 3.29 18.89 1.36
CA PHE A 82 3.97 17.71 0.83
C PHE A 82 3.96 17.69 -0.69
N ASN A 83 2.78 17.83 -1.30
CA ASN A 83 2.63 17.76 -2.76
C ASN A 83 3.42 18.87 -3.45
N THR A 84 3.30 20.09 -2.95
CA THR A 84 4.01 21.26 -3.48
C THR A 84 5.52 21.06 -3.41
N ASP A 85 6.03 20.63 -2.25
CA ASP A 85 7.45 20.40 -2.04
C ASP A 85 7.96 19.21 -2.88
N PHE A 86 7.13 18.18 -3.08
CA PHE A 86 7.47 17.01 -3.89
C PHE A 86 7.56 17.35 -5.38
N GLU A 87 6.67 18.20 -5.89
CA GLU A 87 6.72 18.70 -7.26
C GLU A 87 7.99 19.51 -7.53
N GLN A 88 8.45 20.27 -6.54
CA GLN A 88 9.66 21.09 -6.63
C GLN A 88 10.95 20.36 -6.19
N LEU A 89 10.82 19.09 -5.77
CA LEU A 89 11.93 18.30 -5.25
C LEU A 89 13.06 18.14 -6.28
N THR A 90 14.27 18.45 -5.86
CA THR A 90 15.50 18.29 -6.64
C THR A 90 16.50 17.45 -5.86
N ASN A 91 17.59 17.01 -6.50
CA ASN A 91 18.65 16.28 -5.80
C ASN A 91 19.24 17.12 -4.65
N ALA A 92 19.36 18.44 -4.82
CA ALA A 92 19.89 19.35 -3.79
C ALA A 92 18.96 19.52 -2.59
N THR A 93 17.63 19.42 -2.78
CA THR A 93 16.64 19.61 -1.70
C THR A 93 16.14 18.31 -1.09
N ARG A 94 16.58 17.16 -1.64
CA ARG A 94 16.15 15.81 -1.28
C ARG A 94 16.31 15.48 0.20
N THR A 95 17.50 15.68 0.77
CA THR A 95 17.76 15.40 2.19
C THR A 95 16.83 16.19 3.11
N ALA A 96 16.63 17.49 2.83
CA ALA A 96 15.75 18.35 3.62
C ALA A 96 14.28 17.89 3.53
N PHE A 97 13.82 17.56 2.31
CA PHE A 97 12.48 17.04 2.06
C PHE A 97 12.19 15.77 2.86
N PHE A 98 13.02 14.74 2.69
CA PHE A 98 12.77 13.45 3.35
C PHE A 98 13.01 13.53 4.86
N THR A 99 13.94 14.35 5.34
CA THR A 99 14.08 14.62 6.79
C THR A 99 12.78 15.15 7.38
N LYS A 100 12.18 16.17 6.74
CA LYS A 100 10.90 16.75 7.17
C LYS A 100 9.79 15.69 7.14
N TYR A 101 9.47 15.18 5.95
CA TYR A 101 8.25 14.40 5.76
C TYR A 101 8.32 12.99 6.35
N CYS A 102 9.49 12.36 6.44
CA CYS A 102 9.62 11.10 7.16
C CYS A 102 9.47 11.29 8.68
N SER A 103 9.93 12.41 9.23
CA SER A 103 9.72 12.71 10.65
C SER A 103 8.26 13.00 10.97
N GLU A 104 7.53 13.64 10.03
CA GLU A 104 6.10 13.91 10.15
C GLU A 104 5.25 12.64 9.94
N ALA A 105 5.66 11.72 9.07
CA ALA A 105 4.92 10.50 8.74
C ALA A 105 4.99 9.43 9.85
N ARG A 106 6.15 9.24 10.47
CA ARG A 106 6.36 8.22 11.53
C ARG A 106 5.31 8.23 12.65
N PRO A 107 4.98 9.36 13.30
CA PRO A 107 3.98 9.38 14.36
C PRO A 107 2.58 9.04 13.86
N LEU A 108 2.28 9.22 12.57
CA LEU A 108 0.96 8.91 12.00
C LEU A 108 0.67 7.41 11.92
N ILE A 109 1.70 6.55 11.99
CA ILE A 109 1.50 5.09 12.02
C ILE A 109 0.60 4.72 13.21
N SER A 110 0.79 5.36 14.37
CA SER A 110 -0.03 5.14 15.57
C SER A 110 -1.51 5.50 15.40
N CYS A 111 -1.86 6.29 14.36
CA CYS A 111 -3.26 6.56 14.05
C CYS A 111 -4.04 5.27 13.77
N LEU A 112 -3.38 4.23 13.29
CA LEU A 112 -3.97 2.96 12.86
C LEU A 112 -4.21 1.99 14.02
N ASP A 113 -3.61 2.21 15.20
CA ASP A 113 -3.69 1.31 16.35
C ASP A 113 -5.15 1.03 16.76
N GLY A 114 -5.98 2.07 16.76
CA GLY A 114 -7.40 1.95 17.09
C GLY A 114 -8.16 1.05 16.11
N VAL A 115 -7.83 1.11 14.81
CA VAL A 115 -8.44 0.25 13.78
C VAL A 115 -8.01 -1.19 13.97
N LEU A 116 -6.72 -1.43 14.20
CA LEU A 116 -6.22 -2.79 14.46
C LEU A 116 -6.95 -3.40 15.67
N VAL A 117 -7.00 -2.69 16.81
CA VAL A 117 -7.66 -3.18 18.03
C VAL A 117 -9.15 -3.40 17.83
N SER A 118 -9.86 -2.45 17.22
CA SER A 118 -11.32 -2.53 17.02
C SER A 118 -11.75 -3.53 15.95
N SER A 119 -10.86 -3.91 15.02
CA SER A 119 -11.14 -4.93 14.01
C SER A 119 -11.16 -6.36 14.57
N ARG A 120 -10.51 -6.59 15.73
CA ARG A 120 -10.38 -7.92 16.36
C ARG A 120 -11.69 -8.70 16.49
N PRO A 121 -12.78 -8.15 17.07
CA PRO A 121 -14.05 -8.87 17.18
C PRO A 121 -14.73 -9.15 15.82
N CYS A 122 -14.35 -8.43 14.77
CA CYS A 122 -14.95 -8.56 13.44
C CYS A 122 -14.26 -9.58 12.55
N LEU A 123 -13.00 -9.91 12.82
CA LEU A 123 -12.19 -10.78 11.99
C LEU A 123 -12.06 -12.17 12.61
N MET A 124 -12.04 -13.19 11.77
CA MET A 124 -11.58 -14.52 12.18
C MET A 124 -10.11 -14.48 12.60
N GLU A 125 -9.65 -15.46 13.36
CA GLU A 125 -8.27 -15.51 13.90
C GLU A 125 -7.19 -15.37 12.81
N SER A 126 -7.33 -16.11 11.70
CA SER A 126 -6.42 -16.05 10.56
C SER A 126 -6.42 -14.67 9.90
N GLY A 127 -7.61 -14.11 9.67
CA GLY A 127 -7.78 -12.76 9.13
C GLY A 127 -7.14 -11.69 10.00
N PHE A 128 -7.39 -11.73 11.31
CA PHE A 128 -6.80 -10.77 12.25
C PHE A 128 -5.27 -10.86 12.28
N LYS A 129 -4.70 -12.07 12.27
CA LYS A 129 -3.23 -12.24 12.24
C LYS A 129 -2.61 -11.61 10.99
N ILE A 130 -3.23 -11.82 9.82
CA ILE A 130 -2.79 -11.22 8.55
C ILE A 130 -2.89 -9.69 8.62
N THR A 131 -4.03 -9.16 9.06
CA THR A 131 -4.23 -7.72 9.26
C THR A 131 -3.19 -7.14 10.23
N LYS A 132 -2.91 -7.84 11.34
CA LYS A 132 -1.93 -7.41 12.34
C LYS A 132 -0.52 -7.29 11.74
N VAL A 133 -0.02 -8.33 11.06
CA VAL A 133 1.33 -8.27 10.47
C VAL A 133 1.43 -7.26 9.34
N PHE A 134 0.34 -7.01 8.61
CA PHE A 134 0.27 -5.90 7.67
C PHE A 134 0.50 -4.56 8.37
N PHE A 135 -0.26 -4.25 9.44
CA PHE A 135 -0.06 -3.02 10.20
C PHE A 135 1.33 -2.92 10.85
N GLU A 136 1.85 -4.02 11.39
CA GLU A 136 3.19 -4.09 11.99
C GLU A 136 4.33 -3.91 10.97
N SER A 137 4.07 -4.15 9.68
CA SER A 137 5.05 -3.96 8.59
C SER A 137 5.15 -2.51 8.08
N ILE A 138 4.16 -1.66 8.38
CA ILE A 138 4.11 -0.27 7.90
C ILE A 138 5.36 0.54 8.30
N PRO A 139 5.89 0.45 9.54
CA PRO A 139 7.13 1.13 9.90
C PRO A 139 8.31 0.75 9.02
N GLU A 140 8.47 -0.54 8.70
CA GLU A 140 9.57 -1.03 7.85
C GLU A 140 9.42 -0.52 6.41
N ALA A 141 8.19 -0.51 5.87
CA ALA A 141 7.92 0.05 4.55
C ALA A 141 8.22 1.56 4.51
N LEU A 142 7.84 2.30 5.56
CA LEU A 142 8.16 3.72 5.69
C LEU A 142 9.68 3.96 5.79
N ASP A 143 10.40 3.16 6.57
CA ASP A 143 11.85 3.28 6.67
C ASP A 143 12.54 3.00 5.34
N LEU A 144 12.03 2.05 4.54
CA LEU A 144 12.52 1.81 3.18
C LEU A 144 12.22 3.00 2.24
N MET A 145 11.01 3.58 2.30
CA MET A 145 10.67 4.80 1.57
C MET A 145 11.56 5.99 1.92
N CYS A 146 12.02 6.06 3.16
CA CYS A 146 12.85 7.15 3.70
C CYS A 146 14.35 6.88 3.59
N LYS A 147 14.75 5.65 3.29
CA LYS A 147 16.15 5.23 3.24
C LYS A 147 16.94 6.04 2.21
N ASN A 148 18.17 6.38 2.57
CA ASN A 148 19.08 7.18 1.76
C ASN A 148 18.38 8.45 1.26
N ASP A 149 17.78 9.27 2.11
CA ASP A 149 17.00 10.45 1.68
C ASP A 149 15.93 10.10 0.62
N GLY A 150 15.22 8.99 0.83
CA GLY A 150 14.15 8.50 -0.03
C GLY A 150 14.55 8.24 -1.49
N GLU A 151 15.67 7.54 -1.69
CA GLU A 151 16.21 7.22 -3.01
C GLU A 151 15.19 6.58 -3.96
N ILE A 152 14.45 5.58 -3.47
CA ILE A 152 13.46 4.84 -4.25
C ILE A 152 12.34 5.77 -4.72
N ILE A 153 11.84 6.62 -3.80
CA ILE A 153 10.77 7.57 -4.10
C ILE A 153 11.26 8.69 -5.01
N PHE A 154 12.49 9.18 -4.80
CA PHE A 154 13.10 10.24 -5.60
C PHE A 154 13.31 9.82 -7.06
N ARG A 155 13.58 8.54 -7.36
CA ARG A 155 13.69 8.03 -8.74
C ARG A 155 12.43 8.32 -9.58
N MET A 156 11.26 8.43 -8.95
CA MET A 156 10.02 8.82 -9.64
C MET A 156 10.02 10.26 -10.14
N LYS A 157 10.98 11.10 -9.74
CA LYS A 157 11.11 12.48 -10.24
C LYS A 157 11.68 12.56 -11.65
N ASP A 158 12.34 11.50 -12.12
CA ASP A 158 12.90 11.47 -13.46
C ASP A 158 11.79 11.49 -14.52
N GLU A 159 11.80 12.49 -15.39
CA GLU A 159 10.77 12.68 -16.42
C GLU A 159 10.76 11.57 -17.47
N THR A 160 11.89 10.91 -17.72
CA THR A 160 11.96 9.78 -18.65
C THR A 160 11.24 8.57 -18.05
N ARG A 161 11.52 8.26 -16.77
CA ARG A 161 10.86 7.17 -16.04
C ARG A 161 9.37 7.41 -15.89
N LYS A 162 8.95 8.64 -15.56
CA LYS A 162 7.51 9.01 -15.50
C LYS A 162 6.79 8.76 -16.83
N LYS A 163 7.37 9.21 -17.94
CA LYS A 163 6.79 9.01 -19.27
C LYS A 163 6.73 7.53 -19.63
N CYS A 164 7.78 6.76 -19.34
CA CYS A 164 7.77 5.32 -19.52
C CYS A 164 6.64 4.67 -18.71
N PHE A 165 6.54 4.99 -17.41
CA PHE A 165 5.51 4.43 -16.53
C PHE A 165 4.10 4.73 -17.03
N ALA A 166 3.85 5.98 -17.46
CA ALA A 166 2.57 6.36 -18.05
C ALA A 166 2.23 5.55 -19.32
N GLN A 167 3.23 5.21 -20.14
CA GLN A 167 3.03 4.35 -21.33
C GLN A 167 2.75 2.88 -20.97
N LYS A 168 3.06 2.46 -19.74
CA LYS A 168 2.75 1.12 -19.21
C LYS A 168 1.40 1.04 -18.50
N GLY A 169 0.65 2.14 -18.43
CA GLY A 169 -0.64 2.23 -17.74
C GLY A 169 -1.61 1.10 -18.10
N ASP A 170 -1.80 0.82 -19.40
CA ASP A 170 -2.72 -0.25 -19.85
C ASP A 170 -2.26 -1.66 -19.39
N GLN A 171 -0.95 -1.91 -19.35
CA GLN A 171 -0.41 -3.20 -18.89
C GLN A 171 -0.61 -3.35 -17.38
N LEU A 172 -0.34 -2.29 -16.61
CA LEU A 172 -0.58 -2.26 -15.18
C LEU A 172 -2.07 -2.44 -14.87
N GLN A 173 -2.95 -1.77 -15.61
CA GLN A 173 -4.40 -1.91 -15.47
C GLN A 173 -4.84 -3.35 -15.78
N ALA A 174 -4.28 -3.99 -16.81
CA ALA A 174 -4.59 -5.38 -17.12
C ALA A 174 -4.19 -6.33 -15.98
N CYS A 175 -3.04 -6.09 -15.33
CA CYS A 175 -2.63 -6.84 -14.14
C CYS A 175 -3.64 -6.68 -13.00
N VAL A 176 -4.03 -5.43 -12.69
CA VAL A 176 -5.01 -5.12 -11.66
C VAL A 176 -6.35 -5.79 -11.96
N ASN A 177 -6.86 -5.67 -13.19
CA ASN A 177 -8.13 -6.26 -13.60
C ASN A 177 -8.13 -7.79 -13.51
N THR A 178 -7.02 -8.43 -13.89
CA THR A 178 -6.85 -9.89 -13.75
C THR A 178 -6.85 -10.30 -12.28
N PHE A 179 -6.23 -9.50 -11.42
CA PHE A 179 -6.20 -9.76 -9.99
C PHE A 179 -7.55 -9.54 -9.31
N THR A 180 -8.25 -8.44 -9.62
CA THR A 180 -9.56 -8.12 -9.03
C THR A 180 -10.67 -9.06 -9.50
N SER A 181 -10.55 -9.62 -10.71
CA SER A 181 -11.45 -10.67 -11.21
C SER A 181 -11.08 -12.09 -10.72
N SER A 182 -9.96 -12.26 -10.03
CA SER A 182 -9.53 -13.55 -9.52
C SER A 182 -10.37 -14.03 -8.33
N THR A 183 -10.26 -15.33 -8.03
CA THR A 183 -10.92 -15.99 -6.89
C THR A 183 -10.50 -15.43 -5.54
N ILE A 184 -9.37 -14.72 -5.44
CA ILE A 184 -8.93 -14.03 -4.21
C ILE A 184 -9.95 -13.00 -3.74
N TRP A 185 -10.55 -12.24 -4.67
CA TRP A 185 -11.48 -11.14 -4.37
C TRP A 185 -12.96 -11.50 -4.52
N ASN A 186 -13.22 -12.67 -5.09
CA ASN A 186 -14.55 -13.20 -5.37
C ASN A 186 -15.01 -14.27 -4.37
N ASP A 187 -14.10 -14.87 -3.60
CA ASP A 187 -14.45 -15.74 -2.47
C ASP A 187 -14.84 -14.93 -1.23
N ASP A 188 -15.69 -15.55 -0.43
CA ASP A 188 -16.48 -15.01 0.68
C ASP A 188 -15.67 -14.59 1.91
N TRP A 189 -14.72 -13.65 1.74
CA TRP A 189 -13.80 -13.16 2.79
C TRP A 189 -12.99 -14.27 3.48
N ASN A 190 -12.87 -15.44 2.86
CA ASN A 190 -11.93 -16.44 3.31
C ASN A 190 -10.51 -15.99 2.92
N ILE A 191 -9.83 -15.34 3.88
CA ILE A 191 -8.46 -14.83 3.79
C ILE A 191 -7.43 -15.99 3.85
N GLU A 192 -7.88 -17.25 3.95
CA GLU A 192 -6.98 -18.39 3.77
C GLU A 192 -6.39 -18.40 2.35
N LEU A 193 -5.09 -18.13 2.28
CA LEU A 193 -4.33 -18.25 1.04
C LEU A 193 -4.01 -19.71 0.76
N THR A 194 -4.90 -20.36 0.01
CA THR A 194 -4.68 -21.68 -0.58
C THR A 194 -3.50 -21.63 -1.57
N PRO A 195 -2.88 -22.78 -1.92
CA PRO A 195 -1.80 -22.82 -2.92
C PRO A 195 -2.15 -22.14 -4.26
N GLU A 196 -3.40 -22.26 -4.70
CA GLU A 196 -3.90 -21.58 -5.90
C GLU A 196 -3.90 -20.06 -5.72
N LYS A 197 -4.44 -19.55 -4.60
CA LYS A 197 -4.42 -18.11 -4.27
C LYS A 197 -2.97 -17.59 -4.13
N CYS A 198 -2.04 -18.40 -3.64
CA CYS A 198 -0.62 -18.06 -3.62
C CYS A 198 -0.04 -17.89 -5.02
N SER A 199 -0.35 -18.80 -5.94
CA SER A 199 0.11 -18.72 -7.33
C SER A 199 -0.47 -17.50 -8.05
N THR A 200 -1.73 -17.15 -7.77
CA THR A 200 -2.35 -15.92 -8.29
C THR A 200 -1.66 -14.67 -7.74
N LEU A 201 -1.33 -14.61 -6.45
CA LEU A 201 -0.57 -13.48 -5.88
C LEU A 201 0.83 -13.35 -6.48
N ALA A 202 1.54 -14.46 -6.64
CA ALA A 202 2.85 -14.46 -7.29
C ALA A 202 2.77 -13.99 -8.74
N SER A 203 1.79 -14.50 -9.50
CA SER A 203 1.54 -14.09 -10.89
C SER A 203 1.19 -12.61 -10.99
N TYR A 204 0.40 -12.08 -10.05
CA TYR A 204 0.06 -10.66 -10.01
C TYR A 204 1.28 -9.79 -9.73
N ARG A 205 2.11 -10.17 -8.75
CA ARG A 205 3.37 -9.47 -8.46
C ARG A 205 4.28 -9.45 -9.69
N GLU A 206 4.45 -10.58 -10.37
CA GLU A 206 5.28 -10.67 -11.57
C GLU A 206 4.72 -9.81 -12.71
N CYS A 207 3.39 -9.80 -12.88
CA CYS A 207 2.69 -8.95 -13.85
C CYS A 207 2.95 -7.46 -13.59
N LEU A 208 2.99 -7.02 -12.33
CA LEU A 208 3.36 -5.63 -11.98
C LEU A 208 4.86 -5.36 -12.17
N LYS A 209 5.70 -6.37 -11.93
CA LYS A 209 7.16 -6.24 -12.00
C LYS A 209 7.66 -5.97 -13.41
N ASP A 210 7.18 -6.71 -14.41
CA ASP A 210 7.59 -6.55 -15.80
C ASP A 210 7.50 -5.10 -16.35
N PRO A 211 6.35 -4.40 -16.26
CA PRO A 211 6.25 -3.01 -16.72
C PRO A 211 7.08 -2.03 -15.87
N MET A 212 7.29 -2.31 -14.57
CA MET A 212 8.09 -1.46 -13.69
C MET A 212 9.59 -1.61 -13.93
N ASP A 213 10.07 -2.84 -14.15
CA ASP A 213 11.46 -3.13 -14.55
C ASP A 213 11.78 -2.45 -15.89
N ALA A 214 10.87 -2.51 -16.86
CA ALA A 214 11.04 -1.85 -18.15
C ALA A 214 11.23 -0.32 -18.06
N CYS A 215 10.85 0.29 -16.93
CA CYS A 215 11.00 1.71 -16.66
C CYS A 215 12.06 2.04 -15.60
N ASP A 216 12.85 1.06 -15.15
CA ASP A 216 13.82 1.21 -14.05
C ASP A 216 13.15 1.74 -12.76
N LEU A 217 12.00 1.16 -12.42
CA LEU A 217 11.16 1.52 -11.28
C LEU A 217 10.81 0.33 -10.37
N SER A 218 11.38 -0.85 -10.60
CA SER A 218 11.05 -2.05 -9.81
C SER A 218 11.49 -1.99 -8.36
N ASP A 219 12.44 -1.11 -8.02
CA ASP A 219 12.78 -0.78 -6.64
C ASP A 219 11.53 -0.34 -5.84
N ILE A 220 10.52 0.25 -6.48
CA ILE A 220 9.27 0.64 -5.80
C ILE A 220 8.50 -0.59 -5.30
N ILE A 221 8.60 -1.72 -5.99
CA ILE A 221 7.94 -2.97 -5.59
C ILE A 221 8.51 -3.46 -4.27
N SER A 222 9.78 -3.16 -3.97
CA SER A 222 10.38 -3.55 -2.69
C SER A 222 9.68 -2.94 -1.48
N ILE A 223 9.06 -1.76 -1.61
CA ILE A 223 8.25 -1.12 -0.55
C ILE A 223 6.96 -1.93 -0.33
N TYR A 224 6.26 -2.30 -1.40
CA TYR A 224 5.07 -3.14 -1.34
C TYR A 224 5.38 -4.55 -0.79
N ASP A 225 6.51 -5.11 -1.19
CA ASP A 225 6.96 -6.43 -0.79
C ASP A 225 7.17 -6.56 0.71
N VAL A 226 7.49 -5.47 1.43
CA VAL A 226 7.61 -5.50 2.90
C VAL A 226 6.30 -6.01 3.52
N SER A 227 5.18 -5.37 3.22
CA SER A 227 3.88 -5.75 3.75
C SER A 227 3.36 -7.05 3.16
N MET A 228 3.57 -7.27 1.86
CA MET A 228 3.12 -8.50 1.22
C MET A 228 3.85 -9.73 1.77
N ASN A 229 5.17 -9.69 1.90
CA ASN A 229 5.94 -10.79 2.47
C ASN A 229 5.60 -11.04 3.95
N ALA A 230 5.33 -9.98 4.73
CA ALA A 230 4.86 -10.13 6.11
C ALA A 230 3.55 -10.94 6.18
N MET A 231 2.59 -10.64 5.30
CA MET A 231 1.32 -11.38 5.20
C MET A 231 1.54 -12.82 4.71
N LEU A 232 2.32 -13.01 3.63
CA LEU A 232 2.52 -14.32 3.01
C LEU A 232 3.24 -15.32 3.92
N ARG A 233 4.11 -14.86 4.82
CA ARG A 233 4.79 -15.70 5.83
C ARG A 233 3.82 -16.40 6.79
N LEU A 234 2.61 -15.86 6.97
CA LEU A 234 1.59 -16.46 7.82
C LEU A 234 0.71 -17.48 7.10
N THR A 235 0.95 -17.72 5.81
CA THR A 235 0.11 -18.57 4.99
C THR A 235 0.89 -19.69 4.32
N ALA A 236 0.19 -20.57 3.60
CA ALA A 236 0.83 -21.62 2.80
C ALA A 236 1.76 -21.06 1.70
N CYS A 237 1.70 -19.75 1.42
CA CYS A 237 2.53 -19.08 0.42
C CYS A 237 3.97 -18.81 0.90
N GLY A 238 4.24 -18.87 2.21
CA GLY A 238 5.53 -18.47 2.79
C GLY A 238 6.74 -19.28 2.30
N ASN A 239 6.53 -20.49 1.76
CA ASN A 239 7.60 -21.33 1.20
C ASN A 239 7.94 -21.01 -0.27
N ASN A 240 7.17 -20.14 -0.94
CA ASN A 240 7.34 -19.79 -2.35
C ASN A 240 7.91 -18.36 -2.55
N THR A 241 8.32 -17.67 -1.49
CA THR A 241 9.01 -16.39 -1.63
C THR A 241 10.39 -16.65 -2.23
N VAL A 242 10.49 -16.47 -3.55
CA VAL A 242 11.77 -16.36 -4.25
C VAL A 242 12.61 -15.32 -3.52
N GLU A 243 13.79 -15.73 -3.04
CA GLU A 243 14.80 -14.85 -2.47
C GLU A 243 15.00 -13.66 -3.43
N SER A 244 14.60 -12.45 -3.01
CA SER A 244 15.21 -11.25 -3.56
C SER A 244 16.63 -11.21 -3.03
N THR A 245 17.56 -11.74 -3.82
CA THR A 245 18.97 -11.46 -3.66
C THR A 245 19.13 -9.96 -3.87
N VAL A 246 19.16 -9.21 -2.77
CA VAL A 246 19.67 -7.85 -2.75
C VAL A 246 21.13 -7.96 -3.15
N GLU A 247 21.44 -7.79 -4.43
CA GLU A 247 22.81 -7.58 -4.88
C GLU A 247 23.26 -6.24 -4.29
N THR A 248 23.93 -6.31 -3.14
CA THR A 248 24.81 -5.25 -2.70
C THR A 248 25.90 -5.09 -3.74
N HIS A 249 25.74 -4.13 -4.65
CA HIS A 249 26.85 -3.54 -5.37
C HIS A 249 27.78 -2.88 -4.34
N GLN A 250 28.79 -3.62 -3.90
CA GLN A 250 29.95 -3.04 -3.25
C GLN A 250 30.80 -2.39 -4.34
N ASP A 251 30.63 -1.08 -4.50
CA ASP A 251 31.65 -0.24 -5.16
C ASP A 251 32.89 -0.19 -4.27
N ASN A 252 33.82 -1.12 -4.51
CA ASN A 252 35.20 -0.93 -4.08
C ASN A 252 35.88 -0.01 -5.11
N THR A 253 35.70 1.30 -4.94
CA THR A 253 36.64 2.27 -5.49
C THR A 253 37.71 2.48 -4.43
N THR A 254 38.87 1.85 -4.63
CA THR A 254 40.09 2.19 -3.89
C THR A 254 40.90 3.13 -4.76
N ASP A 255 41.01 4.38 -4.32
CA ASP A 255 41.95 5.38 -4.78
C ASP A 255 43.42 4.99 -4.49
N GLU A 256 44.31 5.42 -5.40
CA GLU A 256 45.77 5.65 -5.26
C GLU A 256 46.66 4.40 -5.05
N VAL A 257 47.71 4.11 -5.83
CA VAL A 257 48.83 4.92 -6.38
C VAL A 257 49.36 4.30 -7.67
#